data_AF-A0AA40HJ09-F1
#
_entry.id   AF-A0AA40HJ09-F1
#
_cell.length_a   1.000
_cell.length_b   1.000
_cell.length_c   1.000
_cell.angle_alpha   90.00
_cell.angle_beta   90.00
_cell.angle_gamma   90.00
#
_symmetry.space_group_name_H-M   'P 1'
#
loop_
_entity.id
_entity.type
_entity.pdbx_description
1 polymer ?
#
loop_
_entity_poly.entity_id
_entity_poly.type
_entity_poly.pdbx_seq_one_letter_code
_entity_poly.pdbx_strand_id
1 'polypeptide(L)'
;MISAPDVVAFTKEDEYEEEPYNEPALPEEYSVPLFPFTSQGANPWSKLSGAKFSRDFILISEFSEQVGPQPLLTIPNDTKVFGTFDLNYFSLRIMSVDYQASFVGHPPGSAYPKLNFVEDSKVVLGDSKEGAFAYVHHLTLYDLEARGFVRPFCMAYISADQHKIMQQFQELSAEFSKASEYLKTGNRKAFAVELEKKLKDLDYTRTVLHTETEIQKKANDKAFTHLRQLRKPMNWLV
;
A
#
# COMPACT_ATOMS: atom_id res chain seq x y z
N MET A 1 -14.99 -14.79 -42.36
CA MET A 1 -13.68 -15.44 -42.59
C MET A 1 -13.22 -16.06 -41.28
N ILE A 2 -13.70 -17.26 -40.95
CA ILE A 2 -13.24 -18.03 -39.79
C ILE A 2 -13.43 -19.52 -40.13
N SER A 3 -12.33 -20.25 -40.25
CA SER A 3 -12.18 -21.72 -40.27
C SER A 3 -10.68 -21.96 -40.51
N ALA A 4 -9.94 -22.89 -39.92
CA ALA A 4 -10.22 -24.05 -39.07
C ALA A 4 -8.86 -24.43 -38.39
N PRO A 5 -8.82 -25.45 -37.51
CA PRO A 5 -7.71 -25.74 -36.60
C PRO A 5 -6.66 -26.68 -37.21
N ASP A 6 -5.40 -26.56 -36.82
CA ASP A 6 -4.40 -27.60 -37.11
C ASP A 6 -4.46 -28.70 -36.06
N VAL A 7 -5.04 -29.81 -36.51
CA VAL A 7 -5.20 -31.09 -35.84
C VAL A 7 -3.84 -31.78 -35.78
N VAL A 8 -3.47 -32.23 -34.58
CA VAL A 8 -2.30 -33.05 -34.30
C VAL A 8 -2.46 -34.38 -35.03
N ALA A 9 -1.57 -34.69 -35.97
CA ALA A 9 -1.53 -35.99 -36.62
C ALA A 9 -0.89 -37.02 -35.68
N PHE A 10 -1.68 -37.97 -35.19
CA PHE A 10 -1.16 -39.20 -34.59
C PHE A 10 -0.61 -40.07 -35.72
N THR A 11 0.72 -40.05 -35.90
CA THR A 11 1.40 -41.06 -36.71
C THR A 11 1.45 -42.35 -35.92
N LYS A 12 0.89 -43.42 -36.51
CA LYS A 12 0.98 -44.79 -36.03
C LYS A 12 2.45 -45.19 -35.90
N GLU A 13 2.77 -45.83 -34.78
CA GLU A 13 4.02 -46.54 -34.56
C GLU A 13 4.03 -47.78 -35.46
N ASP A 14 4.77 -47.72 -36.57
CA ASP A 14 5.23 -48.93 -37.26
C ASP A 14 6.59 -49.29 -36.66
N GLU A 15 6.61 -50.44 -36.00
CA GLU A 15 7.74 -51.08 -35.34
C GLU A 15 8.77 -51.51 -36.40
N TYR A 16 9.84 -50.72 -36.58
CA TYR A 16 10.99 -51.09 -37.41
C TYR A 16 12.14 -51.53 -36.48
N GLU A 17 12.63 -52.75 -36.69
CA GLU A 17 13.80 -53.31 -36.01
C GLU A 17 15.05 -52.43 -36.24
N GLU A 18 15.65 -51.93 -35.16
CA GLU A 18 16.89 -51.15 -35.19
C GLU A 18 18.11 -52.08 -35.37
N GLU A 19 18.72 -52.06 -36.55
CA GLU A 19 20.12 -52.47 -36.75
C GLU A 19 21.06 -51.41 -36.16
N PRO A 20 22.17 -51.78 -35.47
CA PRO A 20 23.02 -50.82 -34.80
C PRO A 20 23.86 -50.02 -35.82
N TYR A 21 23.34 -48.86 -36.21
CA TYR A 21 24.11 -47.84 -36.93
C TYR A 21 25.16 -47.24 -35.99
N ASN A 22 26.42 -47.55 -36.25
CA ASN A 22 27.55 -46.95 -35.55
C ASN A 22 27.83 -45.58 -36.19
N GLU A 23 27.17 -44.52 -35.71
CA GLU A 23 27.46 -43.15 -36.13
C GLU A 23 28.90 -42.78 -35.76
N PRO A 24 29.69 -42.21 -36.68
CA PRO A 24 31.02 -41.71 -36.36
C PRO A 24 30.89 -40.55 -35.36
N ALA A 25 31.61 -40.64 -34.24
CA ALA A 25 31.62 -39.59 -33.22
C ALA A 25 32.01 -38.25 -33.84
N LEU A 26 31.20 -37.21 -33.55
CA LEU A 26 31.48 -35.84 -33.97
C LEU A 26 32.88 -35.40 -33.49
N PRO A 27 33.66 -34.67 -34.32
CA PRO A 27 34.97 -34.18 -33.92
C PRO A 27 34.90 -33.34 -32.63
N GLU A 28 35.89 -33.51 -31.73
CA GLU A 28 35.94 -32.81 -30.44
C GLU A 28 35.80 -31.28 -30.58
N GLU A 29 36.24 -30.73 -31.70
CA GLU A 29 36.17 -29.31 -32.05
C GLU A 29 34.72 -28.77 -32.13
N TYR A 30 33.74 -29.64 -32.38
CA TYR A 30 32.31 -29.33 -32.41
C TYR A 30 31.55 -29.93 -31.23
N SER A 31 32.26 -30.56 -30.28
CA SER A 31 31.64 -31.12 -29.08
C SER A 31 31.34 -30.00 -28.08
N VAL A 32 30.07 -29.83 -27.74
CA VAL A 32 29.66 -28.95 -26.64
C VAL A 32 30.02 -29.68 -25.35
N PRO A 33 30.78 -29.08 -24.42
CA PRO A 33 31.12 -29.75 -23.17
C PRO A 33 29.84 -30.16 -22.45
N LEU A 34 29.66 -31.48 -22.28
CA LEU A 34 28.46 -32.05 -21.66
C LEU A 34 28.23 -31.52 -20.24
N PHE A 35 29.29 -31.02 -19.58
CA PHE A 35 29.20 -30.42 -18.24
C PHE A 35 30.26 -29.30 -18.07
N PRO A 36 29.93 -28.02 -18.30
CA PRO A 36 30.84 -26.88 -18.05
C PRO A 36 31.17 -26.64 -16.56
N PHE A 37 30.55 -27.39 -15.63
CA PHE A 37 30.44 -27.03 -14.21
C PHE A 37 31.06 -28.04 -13.24
N THR A 38 32.05 -28.82 -13.67
CA THR A 38 32.72 -29.81 -12.80
C THR A 38 33.73 -29.19 -11.82
N SER A 39 34.03 -27.89 -11.92
CA SER A 39 34.78 -27.18 -10.88
C SER A 39 33.82 -26.53 -9.88
N GLN A 40 33.73 -27.14 -8.69
CA GLN A 40 33.08 -26.63 -7.47
C GLN A 40 31.55 -26.60 -7.45
N GLY A 41 30.91 -27.76 -7.23
CA GLY A 41 29.63 -27.87 -6.47
C GLY A 41 28.42 -27.03 -6.91
N ALA A 42 28.48 -26.34 -8.03
CA ALA A 42 27.45 -25.43 -8.49
C ALA A 42 26.41 -26.23 -9.27
N ASN A 43 25.28 -26.51 -8.64
CA ASN A 43 24.17 -27.15 -9.33
C ASN A 43 23.55 -26.12 -10.31
N PRO A 44 23.17 -26.49 -11.56
CA PRO A 44 22.66 -25.52 -12.54
C PRO A 44 21.28 -24.94 -12.19
N TRP A 45 20.60 -25.51 -11.20
CA TRP A 45 19.36 -25.00 -10.58
C TRP A 45 19.62 -24.08 -9.37
N SER A 46 20.88 -23.92 -8.95
CA SER A 46 21.34 -23.01 -7.90
C SER A 46 21.67 -21.65 -8.49
N LYS A 47 21.13 -21.36 -9.68
CA LYS A 47 20.95 -20.00 -10.15
C LYS A 47 20.25 -19.22 -9.03
N LEU A 48 21.10 -18.58 -8.23
CA LEU A 48 21.01 -17.18 -7.92
C LEU A 48 19.58 -16.83 -7.52
N SER A 49 19.22 -17.19 -6.29
CA SER A 49 18.31 -16.35 -5.55
C SER A 49 18.93 -14.94 -5.55
N GLY A 50 18.61 -14.15 -6.57
CA GLY A 50 18.93 -12.71 -6.63
C GLY A 50 18.25 -11.94 -5.50
N ALA A 51 17.40 -12.65 -4.73
CA ALA A 51 16.84 -12.22 -3.48
C ALA A 51 17.95 -11.77 -2.53
N LYS A 52 17.88 -10.51 -2.14
CA LYS A 52 18.80 -9.87 -1.20
C LYS A 52 18.48 -10.18 0.27
N PHE A 53 17.57 -11.11 0.51
CA PHE A 53 17.06 -11.54 1.81
C PHE A 53 17.20 -13.05 1.99
N SER A 54 17.24 -13.51 3.25
CA SER A 54 17.54 -14.90 3.60
C SER A 54 16.28 -15.76 3.86
N ARG A 55 15.16 -15.13 4.21
CA ARG A 55 13.88 -15.79 4.47
C ARG A 55 12.73 -14.85 4.11
N ASP A 56 11.57 -15.42 3.82
CA ASP A 56 10.35 -14.64 3.60
C ASP A 56 9.97 -13.81 4.82
N PHE A 57 9.37 -12.67 4.56
CA PHE A 57 8.94 -11.74 5.61
C PHE A 57 7.73 -10.92 5.16
N ILE A 58 7.05 -10.33 6.12
CA ILE A 58 6.00 -9.35 5.87
C ILE A 58 6.60 -7.95 6.07
N LEU A 59 6.30 -7.04 5.16
CA LEU A 59 6.58 -5.62 5.27
C LEU A 59 5.26 -4.86 5.39
N ILE A 60 5.15 -3.98 6.39
CA ILE A 60 4.09 -2.97 6.46
C ILE A 60 4.68 -1.65 6.03
N SER A 61 4.01 -0.96 5.12
CA SER A 61 4.39 0.39 4.67
C SER A 61 3.19 1.32 4.75
N GLU A 62 3.47 2.62 4.87
CA GLU A 62 2.46 3.68 4.78
C GLU A 62 2.87 4.72 3.75
N PHE A 63 1.90 5.48 3.27
CA PHE A 63 2.13 6.71 2.52
C PHE A 63 1.78 7.92 3.37
N SER A 64 2.79 8.71 3.74
CA SER A 64 2.60 10.01 4.35
C SER A 64 2.73 11.09 3.28
N GLU A 65 1.85 12.09 3.26
CA GLU A 65 1.98 13.21 2.32
C GLU A 65 3.23 14.07 2.56
N GLN A 66 3.74 14.07 3.80
CA GLN A 66 4.90 14.88 4.18
C GLN A 66 6.23 14.22 3.77
N VAL A 67 6.30 12.89 3.87
CA VAL A 67 7.54 12.11 3.71
C VAL A 67 7.52 11.25 2.44
N GLY A 68 6.33 10.89 1.96
CA GLY A 68 6.12 9.92 0.89
C GLY A 68 5.90 8.49 1.43
N PRO A 69 6.04 7.48 0.55
CA PRO A 69 5.97 6.08 0.95
C PRO A 69 7.15 5.69 1.84
N GLN A 70 6.87 5.04 2.97
CA GLN A 70 7.90 4.60 3.90
C GLN A 70 7.60 3.22 4.52
N PRO A 71 8.64 2.41 4.79
CA PRO A 71 8.50 1.18 5.55
C PRO A 71 8.26 1.50 7.03
N LEU A 72 7.32 0.79 7.66
CA LEU A 72 6.99 0.94 9.07
C LEU A 72 7.56 -0.18 9.93
N LEU A 73 7.34 -1.43 9.52
CA LEU A 73 7.81 -2.59 10.28
C LEU A 73 7.94 -3.82 9.39
N THR A 74 8.78 -4.74 9.85
CA THR A 74 8.91 -6.09 9.27
C THR A 74 8.45 -7.14 10.27
N ILE A 75 7.93 -8.26 9.76
CA ILE A 75 7.60 -9.44 10.55
C ILE A 75 8.26 -10.66 9.88
N PRO A 76 9.20 -11.32 10.55
CA PRO A 76 9.79 -10.97 11.85
C PRO A 76 10.57 -9.65 11.81
N ASN A 77 10.62 -8.93 12.94
CA ASN A 77 11.39 -7.69 13.08
C ASN A 77 12.87 -7.99 13.36
N ASP A 78 13.53 -8.65 12.40
CA ASP A 78 14.95 -9.02 12.46
C ASP A 78 15.65 -8.59 11.17
N THR A 79 16.65 -7.71 11.31
CA THR A 79 17.46 -7.20 10.20
C THR A 79 18.21 -8.29 9.44
N LYS A 80 18.47 -9.45 10.07
CA LYS A 80 19.13 -10.58 9.41
C LYS A 80 18.23 -11.25 8.36
N VAL A 81 16.91 -11.07 8.47
CA VAL A 81 15.94 -11.71 7.58
C VAL A 81 15.94 -11.02 6.22
N PHE A 82 15.80 -9.69 6.19
CA PHE A 82 15.79 -8.94 4.95
C PHE A 82 17.19 -8.60 4.41
N GLY A 83 18.27 -8.77 5.20
CA GLY A 83 19.64 -8.73 4.71
C GLY A 83 20.00 -7.40 4.03
N THR A 84 20.27 -7.45 2.72
CA THR A 84 20.59 -6.26 1.89
C THR A 84 19.42 -5.78 1.04
N PHE A 85 18.22 -6.30 1.28
CA PHE A 85 17.00 -5.86 0.61
C PHE A 85 16.68 -4.41 0.97
N ASP A 86 16.45 -3.59 -0.06
CA ASP A 86 16.15 -2.17 0.12
C ASP A 86 14.66 -1.96 0.41
N LEU A 87 14.33 -1.91 1.70
CA LEU A 87 12.96 -1.69 2.17
C LEU A 87 12.37 -0.37 1.65
N ASN A 88 13.16 0.70 1.58
CA ASN A 88 12.67 2.00 1.13
C ASN A 88 12.32 1.95 -0.35
N TYR A 89 13.22 1.42 -1.18
CA TYR A 89 12.94 1.22 -2.59
C TYR A 89 11.70 0.35 -2.81
N PHE A 90 11.56 -0.73 -2.05
CA PHE A 90 10.42 -1.63 -2.20
C PHE A 90 9.11 -0.99 -1.71
N SER A 91 9.12 -0.25 -0.60
CA SER A 91 7.97 0.53 -0.13
C SER A 91 7.51 1.56 -1.17
N LEU A 92 8.45 2.29 -1.79
CA LEU A 92 8.15 3.19 -2.91
C LEU A 92 7.48 2.42 -4.06
N ARG A 93 8.02 1.26 -4.44
CA ARG A 93 7.50 0.45 -5.55
C ARG A 93 6.08 -0.03 -5.31
N ILE A 94 5.78 -0.64 -4.17
CA ILE A 94 4.46 -1.23 -3.89
C ILE A 94 3.38 -0.16 -3.65
N MET A 95 3.77 1.02 -3.17
CA MET A 95 2.86 2.15 -2.96
C MET A 95 2.63 3.01 -4.20
N SER A 96 3.54 2.94 -5.19
CA SER A 96 3.38 3.62 -6.49
C SER A 96 2.50 2.85 -7.45
N VAL A 97 2.16 1.59 -7.14
CA VAL A 97 1.16 0.84 -7.91
C VAL A 97 -0.16 1.59 -7.81
N ASP A 98 -0.76 1.94 -8.94
CA ASP A 98 -2.04 2.60 -8.95
C ASP A 98 -3.11 1.62 -8.46
N TYR A 99 -3.39 1.69 -7.16
CA TYR A 99 -4.35 0.81 -6.52
C TYR A 99 -5.76 1.37 -6.60
N GLN A 100 -6.02 2.47 -7.37
CA GLN A 100 -7.28 3.23 -7.48
C GLN A 100 -8.41 2.39 -6.92
N ALA A 101 -8.57 2.47 -5.59
CA ALA A 101 -9.64 1.76 -4.95
C ALA A 101 -10.86 2.48 -5.48
N SER A 102 -11.76 1.75 -6.14
CA SER A 102 -12.94 2.30 -6.77
C SER A 102 -13.58 3.30 -5.81
N PHE A 103 -13.26 4.59 -5.97
CA PHE A 103 -13.93 5.67 -5.28
C PHE A 103 -15.25 5.76 -6.01
N VAL A 104 -16.15 4.80 -5.71
CA VAL A 104 -17.47 4.74 -6.29
C VAL A 104 -18.11 6.07 -5.91
N GLY A 105 -18.26 6.89 -6.95
CA GLY A 105 -18.70 8.25 -6.85
C GLY A 105 -19.95 8.36 -5.98
N HIS A 106 -20.08 9.51 -5.33
CA HIS A 106 -21.30 9.90 -4.67
C HIS A 106 -22.50 9.57 -5.57
N PRO A 107 -23.51 8.84 -5.08
CA PRO A 107 -24.81 8.85 -5.74
C PRO A 107 -25.23 10.33 -5.86
N PRO A 108 -25.67 10.81 -7.03
CA PRO A 108 -26.13 12.18 -7.18
C PRO A 108 -27.27 12.43 -6.17
N GLY A 109 -27.07 13.34 -5.22
CA GLY A 109 -28.08 13.73 -4.23
C GLY A 109 -27.69 13.64 -2.74
N SER A 110 -26.50 13.16 -2.38
CA SER A 110 -26.04 13.17 -0.97
C SER A 110 -25.24 14.44 -0.65
N ALA A 111 -25.80 15.33 0.17
CA ALA A 111 -25.15 16.57 0.62
C ALA A 111 -24.04 16.36 1.68
N TYR A 112 -23.76 15.11 2.06
CA TYR A 112 -22.76 14.77 3.05
C TYR A 112 -21.77 13.75 2.49
N PRO A 113 -20.45 13.90 2.75
CA PRO A 113 -19.47 12.88 2.45
C PRO A 113 -19.77 11.67 3.34
N LYS A 114 -20.47 10.67 2.78
CA LYS A 114 -20.58 9.36 3.40
C LYS A 114 -19.16 8.80 3.48
N LEU A 115 -18.72 8.41 4.68
CA LEU A 115 -17.52 7.60 4.87
C LEU A 115 -17.76 6.25 4.17
N ASN A 116 -17.52 6.21 2.86
CA ASN A 116 -17.71 5.03 2.06
C ASN A 116 -16.60 4.04 2.42
N PHE A 117 -17.00 2.81 2.72
CA PHE A 117 -16.08 1.71 2.95
C PHE A 117 -15.39 1.40 1.63
N VAL A 118 -14.13 1.82 1.54
CA VAL A 118 -13.26 1.48 0.43
C VAL A 118 -12.85 0.01 0.62
N GLU A 119 -13.18 -0.82 -0.36
CA GLU A 119 -12.73 -2.21 -0.37
C GLU A 119 -11.21 -2.25 -0.58
N ASP A 120 -10.54 -3.16 0.11
CA ASP A 120 -9.10 -3.30 0.01
C ASP A 120 -8.70 -3.84 -1.37
N SER A 121 -7.57 -3.35 -1.89
CA SER A 121 -7.01 -3.85 -3.15
C SER A 121 -5.93 -4.89 -2.86
N LYS A 122 -5.84 -5.91 -3.73
CA LYS A 122 -4.94 -7.05 -3.56
C LYS A 122 -4.23 -7.30 -4.88
N VAL A 123 -2.90 -7.33 -4.86
CA VAL A 123 -2.09 -7.53 -6.05
C VAL A 123 -0.92 -8.47 -5.77
N VAL A 124 -0.43 -9.14 -6.80
CA VAL A 124 0.85 -9.85 -6.74
C VAL A 124 1.79 -9.22 -7.74
N LEU A 125 3.02 -8.92 -7.30
CA LEU A 125 4.02 -8.25 -8.10
C LEU A 125 5.39 -8.92 -7.97
N GLY A 126 6.16 -8.87 -9.05
CA GLY A 126 7.56 -9.29 -9.07
C GLY A 126 8.49 -8.08 -9.13
N ASP A 127 9.62 -8.19 -8.48
CA ASP A 127 10.74 -7.25 -8.48
C ASP A 127 12.03 -7.97 -8.88
N SER A 128 12.40 -7.83 -10.15
CA SER A 128 13.64 -8.40 -10.68
C SER A 128 14.91 -7.77 -10.11
N LYS A 129 14.87 -6.51 -9.63
CA LYS A 129 16.04 -5.82 -9.05
C LYS A 129 16.37 -6.39 -7.67
N GLU A 130 15.34 -6.73 -6.91
CA GLU A 130 15.47 -7.31 -5.57
C GLU A 130 15.33 -8.85 -5.58
N GLY A 131 15.10 -9.46 -6.74
CA GLY A 131 14.87 -10.91 -6.86
C GLY A 131 13.69 -11.40 -6.03
N ALA A 132 12.64 -10.58 -5.91
CA ALA A 132 11.57 -10.76 -4.95
C ALA A 132 10.20 -10.82 -5.63
N PHE A 133 9.31 -11.62 -5.09
CA PHE A 133 7.89 -11.62 -5.42
C PHE A 133 7.11 -11.24 -4.17
N ALA A 134 6.00 -10.53 -4.33
CA ALA A 134 5.19 -10.11 -3.21
C ALA A 134 3.70 -10.19 -3.48
N TYR A 135 2.97 -10.70 -2.49
CA TYR A 135 1.53 -10.47 -2.34
C TYR A 135 1.36 -9.19 -1.53
N VAL A 136 0.64 -8.21 -2.08
CA VAL A 136 0.41 -6.91 -1.45
C VAL A 136 -1.07 -6.69 -1.25
N HIS A 137 -1.43 -6.30 -0.04
CA HIS A 137 -2.77 -5.95 0.38
C HIS A 137 -2.80 -4.48 0.77
N HIS A 138 -3.39 -3.65 -0.09
CA HIS A 138 -3.56 -2.22 0.12
C HIS A 138 -4.84 -1.96 0.91
N LEU A 139 -4.72 -1.17 1.97
CA LEU A 139 -5.82 -0.74 2.82
C LEU A 139 -5.68 0.75 3.13
N THR A 140 -6.77 1.36 3.58
CA THR A 140 -6.78 2.77 3.98
C THR A 140 -7.26 2.89 5.41
N LEU A 141 -6.58 3.71 6.20
CA LEU A 141 -6.91 4.01 7.59
C LEU A 141 -7.32 5.48 7.72
N TYR A 142 -8.17 5.80 8.69
CA TYR A 142 -8.57 7.18 8.96
C TYR A 142 -7.50 7.92 9.77
N ASP A 143 -7.31 9.18 9.43
CA ASP A 143 -6.30 10.04 10.03
C ASP A 143 -6.74 11.51 9.90
N LEU A 144 -6.95 12.21 11.01
CA LEU A 144 -7.44 13.59 10.98
C LEU A 144 -6.43 14.59 10.41
N GLU A 145 -5.14 14.26 10.44
CA GLU A 145 -4.06 15.13 9.97
C GLU A 145 -3.74 14.89 8.50
N ALA A 146 -4.22 13.79 7.91
CA ALA A 146 -4.07 13.51 6.49
C ALA A 146 -5.10 14.25 5.64
N ARG A 147 -4.70 14.68 4.44
CA ARG A 147 -5.66 15.19 3.46
C ARG A 147 -6.71 14.13 3.13
N GLY A 148 -7.97 14.56 3.06
CA GLY A 148 -9.09 13.65 2.83
C GLY A 148 -9.43 12.75 4.02
N PHE A 149 -8.82 12.99 5.19
CA PHE A 149 -9.01 12.26 6.45
C PHE A 149 -8.63 10.78 6.39
N VAL A 150 -7.75 10.43 5.45
CA VAL A 150 -7.36 9.04 5.18
C VAL A 150 -5.88 8.93 4.85
N ARG A 151 -5.28 7.80 5.23
CA ARG A 151 -3.88 7.48 5.01
C ARG A 151 -3.75 6.08 4.37
N PRO A 152 -3.05 5.95 3.23
CA PRO A 152 -2.82 4.65 2.61
C PRO A 152 -1.80 3.80 3.37
N PHE A 153 -2.09 2.52 3.50
CA PHE A 153 -1.24 1.49 4.07
C PHE A 153 -1.19 0.28 3.15
N CYS A 154 -0.13 -0.50 3.25
CA CYS A 154 -0.11 -1.83 2.66
C CYS A 154 0.61 -2.84 3.55
N MET A 155 0.13 -4.07 3.52
CA MET A 155 0.83 -5.24 4.06
C MET A 155 1.32 -6.09 2.88
N ALA A 156 2.61 -6.38 2.84
CA ALA A 156 3.22 -7.14 1.76
C ALA A 156 3.91 -8.40 2.29
N TYR A 157 3.52 -9.59 1.85
CA TYR A 157 4.27 -10.82 2.07
C TYR A 157 5.28 -10.99 0.92
N ILE A 158 6.57 -11.08 1.26
CA ILE A 158 7.68 -11.07 0.32
C ILE A 158 8.39 -12.44 0.34
N SER A 159 8.58 -13.04 -0.84
CA SER A 159 9.17 -14.35 -1.04
C SER A 159 10.10 -14.33 -2.26
N ALA A 160 11.18 -15.11 -2.22
CA ALA A 160 12.06 -15.31 -3.39
C ALA A 160 11.43 -16.24 -4.44
N ASP A 161 10.40 -16.99 -4.04
CA ASP A 161 9.67 -17.95 -4.88
C ASP A 161 8.25 -17.46 -5.17
N GLN A 162 7.96 -17.22 -6.45
CA GLN A 162 6.64 -16.84 -6.94
C GLN A 162 5.61 -17.96 -6.79
N HIS A 163 6.02 -19.22 -6.99
CA HIS A 163 5.10 -20.36 -6.97
C HIS A 163 4.49 -20.55 -5.59
N LYS A 164 5.28 -20.32 -4.54
CA LYS A 164 4.80 -20.24 -3.16
C LYS A 164 3.62 -19.27 -3.03
N ILE A 165 3.82 -18.01 -3.42
CA ILE A 165 2.76 -16.99 -3.33
C ILE A 165 1.49 -17.41 -4.09
N MET A 166 1.63 -18.00 -5.28
CA MET A 166 0.49 -18.47 -6.06
C MET A 166 -0.25 -19.63 -5.38
N GLN A 167 0.47 -20.60 -4.84
CA GLN A 167 -0.12 -21.77 -4.17
C GLN A 167 -0.87 -21.38 -2.88
N GLN A 168 -0.31 -20.45 -2.09
CA GLN A 168 -0.93 -19.98 -0.85
C GLN A 168 -1.79 -18.72 -1.02
N PHE A 169 -2.08 -18.29 -2.25
CA PHE A 169 -2.76 -17.01 -2.51
C PHE A 169 -4.09 -16.87 -1.74
N GLN A 170 -4.91 -17.93 -1.70
CA GLN A 170 -6.20 -17.90 -1.00
C GLN A 170 -6.02 -17.74 0.51
N GLU A 171 -5.05 -18.44 1.10
CA GLU A 171 -4.74 -18.37 2.53
C GLU A 171 -4.14 -17.00 2.90
N LEU A 172 -3.16 -16.52 2.12
CA LEU A 172 -2.60 -15.17 2.27
C LEU A 172 -3.69 -14.11 2.21
N SER A 173 -4.60 -14.21 1.23
CA SER A 173 -5.72 -13.29 1.07
C SER A 173 -6.66 -13.33 2.26
N ALA A 174 -7.02 -14.51 2.76
CA ALA A 174 -7.91 -14.67 3.90
C ALA A 174 -7.29 -14.08 5.19
N GLU A 175 -6.05 -14.46 5.51
CA GLU A 175 -5.37 -14.02 6.73
C GLU A 175 -5.05 -12.52 6.70
N PHE A 176 -4.61 -11.98 5.56
CA PHE A 176 -4.37 -10.54 5.45
C PHE A 176 -5.66 -9.74 5.49
N SER A 177 -6.79 -10.26 4.97
CA SER A 177 -8.09 -9.59 5.11
C SER A 177 -8.56 -9.55 6.56
N LYS A 178 -8.32 -10.63 7.30
CA LYS A 178 -8.62 -10.68 8.73
C LYS A 178 -7.75 -9.67 9.51
N ALA A 179 -6.46 -9.59 9.19
CA ALA A 179 -5.55 -8.62 9.78
C ALA A 179 -5.95 -7.17 9.44
N SER A 180 -6.31 -6.88 8.19
CA SER A 180 -6.74 -5.55 7.76
C SER A 180 -8.03 -5.13 8.47
N GLU A 181 -8.99 -6.04 8.66
CA GLU A 181 -10.21 -5.75 9.42
C GLU A 181 -9.96 -5.45 10.90
N TYR A 182 -9.02 -6.14 11.54
CA TYR A 182 -8.62 -5.79 12.92
C TYR A 182 -7.97 -4.41 12.99
N LEU A 183 -7.08 -4.08 12.05
CA LEU A 183 -6.44 -2.76 11.97
C LEU A 183 -7.48 -1.66 11.74
N LYS A 184 -8.38 -1.82 10.76
CA LYS A 184 -9.47 -0.87 10.49
C LYS A 184 -10.39 -0.71 11.70
N THR A 185 -10.71 -1.80 12.39
CA THR A 185 -11.59 -1.74 13.57
C THR A 185 -10.94 -0.98 14.72
N GLY A 186 -9.65 -1.23 15.00
CA GLY A 186 -8.88 -0.46 15.97
C GLY A 186 -8.77 1.02 15.58
N ASN A 187 -8.43 1.29 14.33
CA ASN A 187 -8.31 2.63 13.78
C ASN A 187 -9.63 3.41 13.85
N ARG A 188 -10.77 2.81 13.48
CA ARG A 188 -12.10 3.44 13.60
C ARG A 188 -12.41 3.88 15.03
N LYS A 189 -12.07 3.06 16.02
CA LYS A 189 -12.26 3.40 17.45
C LYS A 189 -11.36 4.57 17.86
N ALA A 190 -10.07 4.52 17.49
CA ALA A 190 -9.13 5.60 17.80
C ALA A 190 -9.55 6.92 17.14
N PHE A 191 -9.93 6.87 15.86
CA PHE A 191 -10.41 8.01 15.08
C PHE A 191 -11.67 8.64 15.68
N ALA A 192 -12.63 7.83 16.14
CA ALA A 192 -13.83 8.35 16.80
C ALA A 192 -13.48 9.14 18.09
N VAL A 193 -12.56 8.63 18.90
CA VAL A 193 -12.09 9.32 20.11
C VAL A 193 -11.41 10.64 19.77
N GLU A 194 -10.60 10.66 18.71
CA GLU A 194 -9.92 11.87 18.25
C GLU A 194 -10.91 12.92 17.71
N LEU A 195 -11.93 12.48 16.97
CA LEU A 195 -12.99 13.32 16.43
C LEU A 195 -13.83 13.96 17.56
N GLU A 196 -14.18 13.18 18.59
CA GLU A 196 -14.86 13.71 19.79
C GLU A 196 -14.01 14.76 20.51
N LYS A 197 -12.70 14.54 20.62
CA LYS A 197 -11.78 15.51 21.19
C LYS A 197 -11.78 16.80 20.36
N LYS A 198 -11.69 16.69 19.03
CA LYS A 198 -11.76 17.87 18.15
C LYS A 198 -13.08 18.59 18.18
N LEU A 199 -14.20 17.89 18.32
CA LEU A 199 -15.50 18.53 18.51
C LEU A 199 -15.53 19.36 19.80
N LYS A 200 -15.03 18.81 20.91
CA LYS A 200 -14.94 19.53 22.20
C LYS A 200 -14.04 20.77 22.12
N ASP A 201 -12.89 20.66 21.45
CA ASP A 201 -11.98 21.80 21.23
C ASP A 201 -12.68 22.92 20.43
N LEU A 202 -13.45 22.56 19.40
CA LEU A 202 -14.21 23.53 18.58
C LEU A 202 -15.35 24.18 19.37
N ASP A 203 -16.10 23.40 20.15
CA ASP A 203 -17.16 23.92 21.00
C ASP A 203 -16.60 24.91 22.03
N TYR A 204 -15.48 24.57 22.66
CA TYR A 204 -14.78 25.47 23.58
C TYR A 204 -14.37 26.77 22.89
N THR A 205 -13.74 26.67 21.72
CA THR A 205 -13.29 27.84 20.93
C THR A 205 -14.47 28.73 20.55
N ARG A 206 -15.60 28.12 20.12
CA ARG A 206 -16.84 28.84 19.81
C ARG A 206 -17.35 29.61 21.02
N THR A 207 -17.39 28.98 22.19
CA THR A 207 -17.85 29.65 23.43
C THR A 207 -16.96 30.83 23.77
N VAL A 208 -15.62 30.66 23.74
CA VAL A 208 -14.67 31.74 24.04
C VAL A 208 -14.85 32.92 23.09
N LEU A 209 -14.87 32.68 21.77
CA LEU A 209 -15.05 33.74 20.77
C LEU A 209 -16.39 34.47 20.91
N HIS A 210 -17.45 33.74 21.24
CA HIS A 210 -18.76 34.35 21.47
C HIS A 210 -18.72 35.27 22.71
N THR A 211 -18.13 34.82 23.81
CA THR A 211 -17.97 35.64 25.02
C THR A 211 -17.13 36.89 24.76
N GLU A 212 -16.01 36.77 24.04
CA GLU A 212 -15.17 37.91 23.66
C GLU A 212 -15.93 38.92 22.79
N THR A 213 -16.72 38.43 21.83
CA THR A 213 -17.55 39.28 20.95
C THR A 213 -18.57 40.07 21.76
N GLU A 214 -19.22 39.43 22.75
CA GLU A 214 -20.20 40.10 23.62
C GLU A 214 -19.55 41.14 24.56
N ILE A 215 -18.33 40.87 25.03
CA ILE A 215 -17.55 41.85 25.82
C ILE A 215 -17.18 43.05 24.94
N GLN A 216 -16.70 42.82 23.71
CA GLN A 216 -16.33 43.88 22.77
C GLN A 216 -17.54 44.76 22.39
N LYS A 217 -18.71 44.16 22.12
CA LYS A 217 -19.94 44.93 21.86
C LYS A 217 -20.29 45.84 23.04
N LYS A 218 -20.30 45.32 24.27
CA LYS A 218 -20.57 46.11 25.47
C LYS A 218 -19.54 47.22 25.69
N ALA A 219 -18.27 46.98 25.40
CA ALA A 219 -17.23 48.01 25.48
C ALA A 219 -17.44 49.11 24.43
N ASN A 220 -17.82 48.74 23.20
CA ASN A 220 -18.08 49.69 22.12
C ASN A 220 -19.34 50.52 22.39
N ASP A 221 -20.41 49.91 22.92
CA ASP A 221 -21.63 50.61 23.32
C ASP A 221 -21.36 51.62 24.44
N LYS A 222 -20.50 51.26 25.41
CA LYS A 222 -20.02 52.18 26.47
C LYS A 222 -19.20 53.32 25.89
N ALA A 223 -18.30 53.06 24.95
CA ALA A 223 -17.51 54.10 24.28
C ALA A 223 -18.42 55.06 23.49
N PHE A 224 -19.43 54.53 22.79
CA PHE A 224 -20.36 55.32 22.00
C PHE A 224 -21.28 56.18 22.89
N THR A 225 -21.76 55.64 24.01
CA THR A 225 -22.52 56.42 25.00
C THR A 225 -21.68 57.50 25.66
N HIS A 226 -20.42 57.23 25.98
CA HIS A 226 -19.49 58.22 26.54
C HIS A 226 -19.19 59.36 25.54
N LEU A 227 -18.91 59.04 24.27
CA LEU A 227 -18.75 60.03 23.20
C LEU A 227 -20.00 60.90 23.01
N ARG A 228 -21.20 60.31 23.15
CA ARG A 228 -22.47 61.04 23.06
C ARG A 228 -22.70 61.98 24.25
N GLN A 229 -22.22 61.63 25.45
CA GLN A 229 -22.26 62.52 26.61
C GLN A 229 -21.31 63.71 26.44
N LEU A 230 -20.11 63.50 25.89
CA LEU A 230 -19.15 64.57 25.58
C LEU A 230 -19.63 65.52 24.46
N ARG A 231 -20.47 65.03 23.54
CA ARG A 231 -21.07 65.84 22.46
C ARG A 231 -22.31 66.65 22.88
N LYS A 232 -22.77 66.60 24.14
CA LYS A 232 -23.84 67.50 24.58
C LYS A 232 -23.35 68.95 24.46
N PRO A 233 -24.06 69.84 23.75
CA PRO A 233 -23.65 71.22 23.66
C PRO A 233 -23.62 71.83 25.06
N MET A 234 -22.49 72.47 25.39
CA MET A 234 -22.32 73.26 26.59
C MET A 234 -23.25 74.48 26.44
N ASN A 235 -24.50 74.35 26.88
CA ASN A 235 -25.44 75.46 26.96
C ASN A 235 -24.92 76.44 28.02
N TRP A 236 -24.02 77.34 27.61
CA TRP A 236 -23.69 78.54 28.36
C TRP A 236 -24.69 79.63 27.97
N LEU A 237 -25.45 80.05 28.97
CA LEU A 237 -26.02 81.39 29.19
C LEU A 237 -26.85 82.01 28.06
N VAL A 238 -28.17 82.11 28.29
CA VAL A 238 -28.87 83.42 28.39
C VAL A 238 -29.90 83.32 29.51
#